data_AF-R6PVM8-F1
#
_entry.id   AF-R6PVM8-F1
#
_cell.length_a   1.000
_cell.length_b   1.000
_cell.length_c   1.000
_cell.angle_alpha   90.00
_cell.angle_beta   90.00
_cell.angle_gamma   90.00
#
_symmetry.space_group_name_H-M   'P 1'
#
loop_
_entity.id
_entity.type
_entity.pdbx_description
1 polymer ?
#
loop_
_entity_poly.entity_id
_entity_poly.type
_entity_poly.pdbx_seq_one_letter_code
_entity_poly.pdbx_strand_id
1 'polypeptide(L)'
;MKYMKRAACLALSAALVASAGIVPLAQAAVPVSASVLEECNSVETPTVESVTALIAQIGDVTLKSGEKINAAATAYAQLDEESRALVPNVAVLIEAQQVFELEQALDQLYIKRDDVEGKTVIAPNKDLVNIRSATVLPCFIYSDNVGLSPLHIVAEYWGKRWVFFKQVIISMDGESYTKSFGNNEVLRDNADGYVWEWAEFNASAEEIEVLRKMAAAEKITIRFKGKERVYDIQMFKKGKQSILDTLHAYELMQNASDTVRAKALAGIR
;
A
#
# COMPACT_ATOMS: atom_id res chain seq x y z
N MET A 1 -25.55 -0.70 -5.34
CA MET A 1 -24.10 -0.86 -5.05
C MET A 1 -23.33 -0.72 -6.35
N LYS A 2 -22.76 0.47 -6.60
CA LYS A 2 -21.94 0.75 -7.80
C LYS A 2 -20.52 0.26 -7.52
N TYR A 3 -20.07 -0.73 -8.29
CA TYR A 3 -18.66 -1.10 -8.36
C TYR A 3 -17.91 0.00 -9.11
N MET A 4 -17.05 0.75 -8.42
CA MET A 4 -16.08 1.63 -9.06
C MET A 4 -15.03 0.76 -9.77
N LYS A 5 -14.94 0.90 -11.09
CA LYS A 5 -13.88 0.31 -11.90
C LYS A 5 -12.55 0.92 -11.45
N ARG A 6 -11.61 0.07 -11.03
CA ARG A 6 -10.21 0.45 -10.78
C ARG A 6 -9.62 0.97 -12.10
N ALA A 7 -9.28 2.26 -12.16
CA ALA A 7 -8.48 2.79 -13.24
C ALA A 7 -7.02 2.37 -12.97
N ALA A 8 -6.48 1.49 -13.81
CA ALA A 8 -5.06 1.14 -13.75
C ALA A 8 -4.24 2.37 -14.16
N CYS A 9 -3.56 3.01 -13.20
CA CYS A 9 -2.52 3.99 -13.52
C CYS A 9 -1.39 3.24 -14.24
N LEU A 10 -0.98 3.74 -15.40
CA LEU A 10 0.32 3.38 -15.97
C LEU A 10 1.40 3.90 -15.02
N ALA A 11 1.96 3.02 -14.19
CA ALA A 11 3.20 3.31 -13.49
C ALA A 11 4.33 3.34 -14.52
N LEU A 12 4.97 4.51 -14.71
CA LEU A 12 6.20 4.60 -15.48
C LEU A 12 7.34 4.05 -14.62
N SER A 13 7.53 2.73 -14.61
CA SER A 13 8.70 2.10 -14.01
C SER A 13 9.90 2.30 -14.92
N ALA A 14 10.93 2.99 -14.43
CA ALA A 14 12.22 3.11 -15.10
C ALA A 14 12.94 1.75 -15.08
N ALA A 15 13.07 1.12 -16.25
CA ALA A 15 14.01 0.01 -16.46
C ALA A 15 14.51 -0.01 -17.92
N LEU A 16 15.77 0.38 -18.09
CA LEU A 16 16.54 0.33 -19.32
C LEU A 16 17.44 -0.93 -19.28
N VAL A 17 17.14 -2.00 -20.03
CA VAL A 17 18.15 -2.98 -20.48
C VAL A 17 17.75 -3.57 -21.83
N ALA A 18 18.72 -3.55 -22.75
CA ALA A 18 18.61 -3.98 -24.13
C ALA A 18 18.61 -5.51 -24.35
N SER A 19 17.98 -5.91 -25.45
CA SER A 19 18.56 -6.67 -26.58
C SER A 19 17.89 -7.99 -27.00
N ALA A 20 17.55 -7.99 -28.29
CA ALA A 20 17.62 -9.05 -29.32
C ALA A 20 16.80 -10.34 -29.17
N GLY A 21 15.95 -10.60 -30.18
CA GLY A 21 15.35 -11.91 -30.44
C GLY A 21 14.34 -11.92 -31.60
N ILE A 22 14.85 -12.13 -32.82
CA ILE A 22 14.19 -12.30 -34.14
C ILE A 22 13.17 -13.45 -34.16
N VAL A 23 12.07 -13.37 -34.94
CA VAL A 23 11.67 -14.23 -36.11
C VAL A 23 10.47 -13.60 -36.88
N PRO A 24 10.47 -13.57 -38.23
CA PRO A 24 9.47 -12.90 -39.08
C PRO A 24 8.38 -13.83 -39.62
N LEU A 25 7.24 -13.29 -40.10
CA LEU A 25 6.40 -14.00 -41.06
C LEU A 25 5.63 -13.07 -42.03
N ALA A 26 6.04 -13.17 -43.29
CA ALA A 26 5.33 -13.13 -44.56
C ALA A 26 4.17 -12.13 -44.82
N GLN A 27 4.44 -11.35 -45.87
CA GLN A 27 3.61 -10.52 -46.74
C GLN A 27 2.33 -11.19 -47.30
N ALA A 28 1.26 -10.40 -47.40
CA ALA A 28 0.32 -10.48 -48.52
C ALA A 28 -0.13 -9.05 -48.88
N ALA A 29 0.35 -8.57 -50.02
CA ALA A 29 -0.03 -7.28 -50.59
C ALA A 29 -1.33 -7.42 -51.39
N VAL A 30 -2.29 -6.54 -51.12
CA VAL A 30 -3.44 -6.27 -52.00
C VAL A 30 -3.42 -4.76 -52.28
N PRO A 31 -3.37 -4.31 -53.54
CA PRO A 31 -3.31 -2.90 -53.85
C PRO A 31 -4.72 -2.32 -53.72
N VAL A 32 -4.93 -1.44 -52.75
CA VAL A 32 -6.13 -0.60 -52.71
C VAL A 32 -5.71 0.81 -53.07
N SER A 33 -6.31 1.27 -54.16
CA SER A 33 -6.06 2.51 -54.88
C SER A 33 -6.09 3.75 -53.99
N ALA A 34 -5.31 4.75 -54.40
CA ALA A 34 -5.09 6.05 -53.78
C ALA A 34 -6.32 6.99 -53.74
N SER A 35 -7.48 6.52 -53.28
CA SER A 35 -8.72 7.33 -53.33
C SER A 35 -9.64 7.21 -52.12
N VAL A 36 -9.09 7.08 -50.92
CA VAL A 36 -9.84 7.43 -49.69
C VAL A 36 -8.92 8.27 -48.80
N LEU A 37 -8.67 9.50 -49.22
CA LEU A 37 -8.27 10.58 -48.33
C LEU A 37 -9.53 11.13 -47.66
N GLU A 38 -9.41 11.31 -46.35
CA GLU A 38 -10.28 12.09 -45.44
C GLU A 38 -11.62 11.45 -44.99
N GLU A 39 -11.56 10.80 -43.84
CA GLU A 39 -12.42 11.20 -42.72
C GLU A 39 -11.52 11.48 -41.51
N CYS A 40 -11.28 12.77 -41.27
CA CYS A 40 -10.43 13.29 -40.21
C CYS A 40 -11.08 13.04 -38.84
N ASN A 41 -10.53 12.09 -38.09
CA ASN A 41 -10.37 12.29 -36.66
C ASN A 41 -8.86 12.28 -36.39
N SER A 42 -8.21 13.41 -36.65
CA SER A 42 -6.85 13.65 -36.18
C SER A 42 -6.89 13.49 -34.66
N VAL A 43 -6.31 12.41 -34.14
CA VAL A 43 -5.83 12.42 -32.77
C VAL A 43 -4.78 13.52 -32.77
N GLU A 44 -5.19 14.72 -32.40
CA GLU A 44 -4.29 15.86 -32.28
C GLU A 44 -3.22 15.42 -31.29
N THR A 45 -1.99 15.24 -31.80
CA THR A 45 -0.87 14.88 -30.94
C THR A 45 -0.73 15.99 -29.91
N PRO A 46 -0.74 15.69 -28.60
CA PRO A 46 -0.68 16.72 -27.58
C PRO A 46 0.60 17.54 -27.78
N THR A 47 0.50 18.86 -27.57
CA THR A 47 1.65 19.76 -27.58
C THR A 47 2.23 19.89 -26.18
N VAL A 48 3.50 20.30 -26.07
CA VAL A 48 4.14 20.61 -24.77
C VAL A 48 3.26 21.55 -23.94
N GLU A 49 2.72 22.60 -24.56
CA GLU A 49 1.85 23.59 -23.92
C GLU A 49 0.55 22.97 -23.39
N SER A 50 -0.09 22.09 -24.18
CA SER A 50 -1.30 21.39 -23.76
C SER A 50 -1.04 20.48 -22.56
N VAL A 51 0.11 19.79 -22.52
CA VAL A 51 0.51 18.94 -21.41
C VAL A 51 0.84 19.77 -20.17
N THR A 52 1.56 20.87 -20.33
CA THR A 52 1.83 21.81 -19.23
C THR A 52 0.55 22.33 -18.59
N ALA A 53 -0.46 22.67 -19.41
CA ALA A 53 -1.76 23.12 -18.93
C ALA A 53 -2.52 22.00 -18.20
N LEU A 54 -2.52 20.77 -18.71
CA LEU A 54 -3.14 19.62 -18.04
C LEU A 54 -2.50 19.34 -16.67
N ILE A 55 -1.17 19.42 -16.58
CA ILE A 55 -0.46 19.25 -15.30
C ILE A 55 -0.84 20.37 -14.32
N ALA A 56 -0.95 21.62 -14.79
CA ALA A 56 -1.38 22.73 -13.95
C ALA A 56 -2.81 22.57 -13.41
N GLN A 57 -3.69 21.88 -14.15
CA GLN A 57 -5.08 21.63 -13.73
C GLN A 57 -5.22 20.59 -12.61
N ILE A 58 -4.20 19.76 -12.36
CA ILE A 58 -4.20 18.76 -11.29
C ILE A 58 -4.55 19.44 -9.95
N GLY A 59 -3.86 20.54 -9.63
CA GLY A 59 -4.03 21.26 -8.38
C GLY A 59 -3.67 20.41 -7.16
N ASP A 60 -4.42 20.54 -6.08
CA ASP A 60 -4.27 19.69 -4.90
C ASP A 60 -4.66 18.24 -5.21
N VAL A 61 -3.81 17.30 -4.80
CA VAL A 61 -4.02 15.87 -5.02
C VAL A 61 -4.92 15.34 -3.91
N THR A 62 -5.96 14.62 -4.33
CA THR A 62 -6.89 13.90 -3.47
C THR A 62 -7.30 12.60 -4.18
N LEU A 63 -8.05 11.74 -3.51
CA LEU A 63 -8.67 10.55 -4.12
C LEU A 63 -9.56 10.84 -5.35
N LYS A 64 -9.96 12.10 -5.59
CA LYS A 64 -10.74 12.53 -6.77
C LYS A 64 -9.86 13.02 -7.92
N SER A 65 -8.57 13.22 -7.72
CA SER A 65 -7.66 13.79 -8.72
C SER A 65 -7.28 12.80 -9.83
N GLY A 66 -7.69 11.53 -9.72
CA GLY A 66 -7.33 10.46 -10.66
C GLY A 66 -7.65 10.75 -12.13
N GLU A 67 -8.79 11.34 -12.45
CA GLU A 67 -9.13 11.68 -13.85
C GLU A 67 -8.16 12.70 -14.44
N LYS A 68 -7.81 13.74 -13.66
CA LYS A 68 -6.89 14.80 -14.09
C LYS A 68 -5.46 14.29 -14.23
N ILE A 69 -5.00 13.49 -13.26
CA ILE A 69 -3.68 12.87 -13.28
C ILE A 69 -3.55 11.93 -14.48
N ASN A 70 -4.56 11.10 -14.74
CA ASN A 70 -4.56 10.19 -15.88
C ASN A 70 -4.59 10.92 -17.22
N ALA A 71 -5.35 12.01 -17.33
CA ALA A 71 -5.37 12.84 -18.54
C ALA A 71 -3.99 13.46 -18.82
N ALA A 72 -3.36 14.07 -17.81
CA ALA A 72 -2.03 14.64 -17.92
C ALA A 72 -0.96 13.57 -18.24
N ALA A 73 -1.02 12.41 -17.59
CA ALA A 73 -0.10 11.29 -17.83
C ALA A 73 -0.23 10.72 -19.23
N THR A 74 -1.46 10.54 -19.71
CA THR A 74 -1.73 10.02 -21.07
C THR A 74 -1.21 11.00 -22.12
N ALA A 75 -1.48 12.30 -21.96
CA ALA A 75 -1.00 13.32 -22.87
C ALA A 75 0.53 13.42 -22.87
N TYR A 76 1.17 13.37 -21.69
CA TYR A 76 2.63 13.36 -21.57
C TYR A 76 3.27 12.12 -22.23
N ALA A 77 2.65 10.94 -22.11
CA ALA A 77 3.17 9.71 -22.71
C ALA A 77 3.10 9.69 -24.25
N GLN A 78 2.21 10.49 -24.85
CA GLN A 78 2.06 10.63 -26.30
C GLN A 78 3.07 11.61 -26.92
N LEU A 79 3.72 12.44 -26.12
CA LEU A 79 4.82 13.29 -26.58
C LEU A 79 6.04 12.42 -26.95
N ASP A 80 6.75 12.84 -28.00
CA ASP A 80 8.08 12.32 -28.31
C ASP A 80 9.10 12.69 -27.21
N GLU A 81 10.29 12.08 -27.27
CA GLU A 81 11.31 12.27 -26.24
C GLU A 81 11.83 13.71 -26.13
N GLU A 82 11.98 14.41 -27.25
CA GLU A 82 12.45 15.80 -27.27
C GLU A 82 11.39 16.73 -26.67
N SER A 83 10.13 16.55 -27.06
CA SER A 83 9.00 17.31 -26.54
C SER A 83 8.77 17.06 -25.04
N ARG A 84 8.94 15.83 -24.55
CA ARG A 84 8.82 15.52 -23.11
C ARG A 84 9.84 16.29 -22.27
N ALA A 85 11.08 16.42 -22.75
CA ALA A 85 12.13 17.14 -22.07
C ALA A 85 11.84 18.64 -21.92
N LEU A 86 10.95 19.19 -22.76
CA LEU A 86 10.54 20.60 -22.74
C LEU A 86 9.37 20.89 -21.79
N VAL A 87 8.74 19.88 -21.18
CA VAL A 87 7.63 20.09 -20.24
C VAL A 87 8.18 20.56 -18.89
N PRO A 88 8.01 21.84 -18.51
CA PRO A 88 8.71 22.44 -17.36
C PRO A 88 8.20 21.94 -16.00
N ASN A 89 6.96 21.44 -15.94
CA ASN A 89 6.27 21.05 -14.71
C ASN A 89 6.07 19.53 -14.57
N VAL A 90 6.80 18.70 -15.33
CA VAL A 90 6.70 17.23 -15.25
C VAL A 90 6.90 16.69 -13.82
N ALA A 91 7.75 17.33 -13.01
CA ALA A 91 7.95 16.95 -11.61
C ALA A 91 6.64 16.99 -10.79
N VAL A 92 5.73 17.91 -11.10
CA VAL A 92 4.41 18.01 -10.44
C VAL A 92 3.55 16.80 -10.81
N LEU A 93 3.60 16.33 -12.06
CA LEU A 93 2.87 15.13 -12.48
C LEU A 93 3.40 13.88 -11.78
N ILE A 94 4.72 13.72 -11.69
CA ILE A 94 5.36 12.57 -11.03
C ILE A 94 4.99 12.56 -9.55
N GLU A 95 5.13 13.70 -8.86
CA GLU A 95 4.76 13.83 -7.46
C GLU A 95 3.26 13.54 -7.25
N ALA A 96 2.40 14.06 -8.13
CA ALA A 96 0.96 13.84 -8.04
C ALA A 96 0.59 12.36 -8.22
N GLN A 97 1.26 11.65 -9.13
CA GLN A 97 1.08 10.21 -9.30
C GLN A 97 1.48 9.44 -8.03
N GLN A 98 2.63 9.77 -7.42
CA GLN A 98 3.08 9.13 -6.20
C GLN A 98 2.14 9.40 -5.01
N VAL A 99 1.70 10.65 -4.84
CA VAL A 99 0.74 11.02 -3.79
C VAL A 99 -0.57 10.26 -3.99
N PHE A 100 -1.10 10.22 -5.21
CA PHE A 100 -2.37 9.56 -5.51
C PHE A 100 -2.31 8.04 -5.31
N GLU A 101 -1.24 7.38 -5.73
CA GLU A 101 -1.03 5.95 -5.49
C GLU A 101 -0.96 5.65 -3.99
N LEU A 102 -0.23 6.48 -3.24
CA LEU A 102 -0.10 6.33 -1.80
C LEU A 102 -1.43 6.58 -1.07
N GLU A 103 -2.20 7.60 -1.46
CA GLU A 103 -3.54 7.84 -0.91
C GLU A 103 -4.48 6.65 -1.13
N GLN A 104 -4.46 6.03 -2.33
CA GLN A 104 -5.28 4.85 -2.60
C GLN A 104 -4.89 3.66 -1.71
N ALA A 105 -3.59 3.44 -1.51
CA ALA A 105 -3.10 2.36 -0.65
C ALA A 105 -3.50 2.59 0.81
N LEU A 106 -3.42 3.84 1.28
CA LEU A 106 -3.73 4.24 2.64
C LEU A 106 -5.25 4.27 2.94
N ASP A 107 -6.10 4.60 1.96
CA ASP A 107 -7.58 4.64 2.10
C ASP A 107 -8.18 3.30 2.55
N GLN A 108 -7.50 2.19 2.27
CA GLN A 108 -7.95 0.86 2.69
C GLN A 108 -7.63 0.54 4.15
N LEU A 109 -6.80 1.34 4.81
CA LEU A 109 -6.22 1.05 6.11
C LEU A 109 -6.90 1.81 7.26
N TYR A 110 -6.67 1.35 8.48
CA TYR A 110 -6.98 2.13 9.66
C TYR A 110 -5.91 3.20 9.86
N ILE A 111 -6.34 4.45 9.90
CA ILE A 111 -5.47 5.60 10.13
C ILE A 111 -6.01 6.39 11.31
N LYS A 112 -5.13 6.65 12.29
CA LYS A 112 -5.45 7.51 13.43
C LYS A 112 -4.34 8.52 13.64
N ARG A 113 -4.69 9.80 13.51
CA ARG A 113 -3.83 10.91 13.86
C ARG A 113 -3.99 11.28 15.34
N ASP A 114 -2.86 11.54 15.97
CA ASP A 114 -2.72 12.20 17.26
C ASP A 114 -2.13 13.59 17.02
N ASP A 115 -2.98 14.61 17.13
CA ASP A 115 -2.57 16.00 16.91
C ASP A 115 -1.74 16.58 18.08
N VAL A 116 -1.77 15.94 19.26
CA VAL A 116 -0.98 16.39 20.42
C VAL A 116 0.47 15.95 20.24
N GLU A 117 0.70 14.72 19.82
CA GLU A 117 2.05 14.18 19.60
C GLU A 117 2.55 14.35 18.15
N GLY A 118 1.70 14.77 17.22
CA GLY A 118 2.04 14.89 15.80
C GLY A 118 2.35 13.53 15.16
N LYS A 119 1.63 12.48 15.56
CA LYS A 119 1.85 11.10 15.11
C LYS A 119 0.64 10.56 14.38
N THR A 120 0.87 9.75 13.36
CA THR A 120 -0.18 9.06 12.62
C THR A 120 0.11 7.57 12.65
N VAL A 121 -0.77 6.81 13.30
CA VAL A 121 -0.70 5.34 13.33
C VAL A 121 -1.43 4.81 12.11
N ILE A 122 -0.74 3.99 11.32
CA ILE A 122 -1.29 3.29 10.16
C ILE A 122 -1.24 1.79 10.43
N ALA A 123 -2.38 1.11 10.32
CA ALA A 123 -2.53 -0.30 10.64
C ALA A 123 -3.61 -0.96 9.77
N PRO A 124 -3.70 -2.30 9.75
CA PRO A 124 -4.79 -3.03 9.14
C PRO A 124 -6.16 -2.49 9.56
N ASN A 125 -7.09 -2.49 8.61
CA ASN A 125 -8.42 -1.94 8.83
C ASN A 125 -9.14 -2.70 9.96
N LYS A 126 -9.51 -1.96 11.00
CA LYS A 126 -10.18 -2.49 12.20
C LYS A 126 -11.58 -3.03 11.94
N ASP A 127 -12.26 -2.59 10.88
CA ASP A 127 -13.55 -3.17 10.50
C ASP A 127 -13.36 -4.50 9.74
N LEU A 128 -12.16 -4.74 9.21
CA LEU A 128 -11.77 -5.99 8.57
C LEU A 128 -11.13 -6.98 9.55
N VAL A 129 -10.66 -6.49 10.71
CA VAL A 129 -10.03 -7.26 11.79
C VAL A 129 -10.78 -7.00 13.11
N ASN A 130 -11.57 -7.97 13.57
CA ASN A 130 -12.42 -7.84 14.76
C ASN A 130 -11.69 -7.19 15.96
N ILE A 131 -12.14 -5.99 16.36
CA ILE A 131 -11.56 -5.10 17.38
C ILE A 131 -11.47 -5.67 18.81
N ARG A 132 -11.98 -6.87 19.05
CA ARG A 132 -11.88 -7.60 20.34
C ARG A 132 -11.43 -9.04 20.10
N SER A 133 -10.45 -9.21 19.23
CA SER A 133 -9.91 -10.52 18.88
C SER A 133 -8.41 -10.58 19.10
N ALA A 134 -7.90 -11.79 19.26
CA ALA A 134 -6.47 -12.01 19.37
C ALA A 134 -5.84 -11.97 17.96
N THR A 135 -4.81 -11.16 17.76
CA THR A 135 -4.22 -10.88 16.45
C THR A 135 -2.72 -10.73 16.51
N VAL A 136 -2.05 -10.94 15.37
CA VAL A 136 -0.64 -10.58 15.15
C VAL A 136 -0.59 -9.86 13.82
N LEU A 137 -0.37 -8.55 13.84
CA LEU A 137 -0.59 -7.70 12.68
C LEU A 137 0.49 -6.63 12.54
N PRO A 138 0.84 -6.25 11.30
CA PRO A 138 1.77 -5.15 11.06
C PRO A 138 1.14 -3.80 11.40
N CYS A 139 1.96 -2.83 11.79
CA CYS A 139 1.59 -1.42 11.82
C CYS A 139 2.85 -0.56 11.63
N PHE A 140 2.67 0.71 11.30
CA PHE A 140 3.76 1.68 11.28
C PHE A 140 3.24 3.07 11.65
N ILE A 141 4.18 3.95 12.02
CA ILE A 141 3.89 5.28 12.51
C ILE A 141 4.60 6.29 11.61
N TYR A 142 3.90 7.34 11.22
CA TYR A 142 4.51 8.53 10.67
C TYR A 142 4.47 9.64 11.71
N SER A 143 5.63 10.21 12.05
CA SER A 143 5.74 11.33 13.00
C SER A 143 6.16 12.59 12.25
N ASP A 144 5.50 13.71 12.49
CA ASP A 144 5.78 14.96 11.75
C ASP A 144 7.24 15.45 11.96
N ASN A 145 7.87 15.11 13.09
CA ASN A 145 9.22 15.52 13.48
C ASN A 145 10.32 14.46 13.27
N VAL A 146 9.97 13.19 13.10
CA VAL A 146 10.92 12.07 12.96
C VAL A 146 10.80 11.38 11.59
N GLY A 147 9.64 11.46 10.95
CA GLY A 147 9.34 10.77 9.71
C GLY A 147 8.75 9.38 9.93
N LEU A 148 9.01 8.49 8.98
CA LEU A 148 8.49 7.13 8.95
C LEU A 148 9.25 6.22 9.94
N SER A 149 8.52 5.55 10.83
CA SER A 149 9.08 4.51 11.71
C SER A 149 9.43 3.24 10.93
N PRO A 150 10.26 2.34 11.50
CA PRO A 150 10.28 0.95 11.07
C PRO A 150 8.86 0.33 11.09
N LEU A 151 8.66 -0.73 10.33
CA LEU A 151 7.47 -1.55 10.45
C LEU A 151 7.50 -2.26 11.82
N HIS A 152 6.38 -2.20 12.53
CA HIS A 152 6.16 -2.88 13.79
C HIS A 152 5.16 -4.02 13.60
N ILE A 153 5.21 -5.02 14.49
CA ILE A 153 4.17 -6.03 14.63
C ILE A 153 3.60 -5.91 16.04
N VAL A 154 2.28 -5.84 16.10
CA VAL A 154 1.52 -5.87 17.34
C VAL A 154 0.90 -7.26 17.49
N ALA A 155 1.34 -7.97 18.52
CA ALA A 155 0.68 -9.19 18.98
C ALA A 155 -0.24 -8.83 20.13
N GLU A 156 -1.54 -9.02 19.94
CA GLU A 156 -2.58 -8.65 20.89
C GLU A 156 -3.45 -9.86 21.20
N TYR A 157 -3.70 -10.10 22.48
CA TYR A 157 -4.66 -11.08 22.99
C TYR A 157 -5.79 -10.31 23.67
N TRP A 158 -7.04 -10.67 23.36
CA TRP A 158 -8.24 -10.19 24.06
C TRP A 158 -9.09 -11.37 24.52
N GLY A 159 -9.49 -11.41 25.79
CA GLY A 159 -10.33 -12.50 26.29
C GLY A 159 -10.82 -12.33 27.73
N LYS A 160 -11.43 -13.38 28.29
CA LYS A 160 -11.99 -13.38 29.66
C LYS A 160 -11.01 -13.82 30.75
N ARG A 161 -9.85 -14.34 30.37
CA ARG A 161 -8.86 -14.91 31.31
C ARG A 161 -7.46 -14.58 30.83
N TRP A 162 -6.61 -14.15 31.76
CA TRP A 162 -5.19 -13.93 31.46
C TRP A 162 -4.54 -15.20 30.93
N VAL A 163 -3.77 -15.08 29.84
CA VAL A 163 -2.87 -16.12 29.34
C VAL A 163 -1.50 -15.97 30.01
N PHE A 164 -1.11 -14.74 30.37
CA PHE A 164 0.24 -14.34 30.74
C PHE A 164 1.23 -14.81 29.68
N PHE A 165 0.95 -14.46 28.42
CA PHE A 165 1.72 -15.00 27.31
C PHE A 165 3.17 -14.52 27.40
N LYS A 166 4.07 -15.44 27.05
CA LYS A 166 5.51 -15.23 26.93
C LYS A 166 6.00 -15.53 25.52
N GLN A 167 5.18 -16.23 24.74
CA GLN A 167 5.47 -16.57 23.37
C GLN A 167 4.23 -16.40 22.52
N VAL A 168 4.45 -15.95 21.29
CA VAL A 168 3.47 -16.01 20.21
C VAL A 168 4.04 -16.94 19.15
N ILE A 169 3.25 -17.95 18.79
CA ILE A 169 3.61 -18.95 17.80
C ILE A 169 2.61 -18.84 16.65
N ILE A 170 3.10 -18.59 15.45
CA ILE A 170 2.31 -18.44 14.23
C ILE A 170 2.57 -19.67 13.39
N SER A 171 1.58 -20.57 13.33
CA SER A 171 1.64 -21.76 12.47
C SER A 171 0.91 -21.48 11.16
N MET A 172 1.61 -21.68 10.04
CA MET A 172 1.17 -21.40 8.68
C MET A 172 1.45 -22.63 7.83
N ASP A 173 0.40 -23.36 7.40
CA ASP A 173 0.51 -24.53 6.50
C ASP A 173 1.62 -25.55 6.86
N GLY A 174 1.83 -25.79 8.15
CA GLY A 174 2.83 -26.74 8.66
C GLY A 174 4.19 -26.14 9.01
N GLU A 175 4.48 -24.90 8.61
CA GLU A 175 5.60 -24.11 9.12
C GLU A 175 5.19 -23.36 10.40
N SER A 176 6.17 -22.93 11.20
CA SER A 176 5.90 -22.17 12.41
C SER A 176 6.98 -21.13 12.67
N TYR A 177 6.56 -19.91 12.97
CA TYR A 177 7.41 -18.84 13.50
C TYR A 177 7.10 -18.65 14.99
N THR A 178 8.12 -18.40 15.82
CA THR A 178 7.94 -18.19 17.27
C THR A 178 8.65 -16.92 17.70
N LYS A 179 7.88 -15.97 18.25
CA LYS A 179 8.42 -14.81 18.97
C LYS A 179 8.33 -15.06 20.47
N SER A 180 9.45 -14.90 21.17
CA SER A 180 9.50 -14.91 22.64
C SER A 180 9.63 -13.49 23.18
N PHE A 181 9.05 -13.25 24.35
CA PHE A 181 9.02 -11.96 25.03
C PHE A 181 9.60 -12.07 26.44
N GLY A 182 10.36 -11.04 26.83
CA GLY A 182 10.80 -10.80 28.19
C GLY A 182 9.65 -10.36 29.10
N ASN A 183 9.92 -10.33 30.41
CA ASN A 183 8.88 -10.09 31.43
C ASN A 183 8.18 -8.72 31.30
N ASN A 184 8.87 -7.71 30.75
CA ASN A 184 8.38 -6.33 30.65
C ASN A 184 7.95 -5.93 29.23
N GLU A 185 8.07 -6.84 28.26
CA GLU A 185 7.73 -6.54 26.86
C GLU A 185 6.24 -6.76 26.55
N VAL A 186 5.55 -7.52 27.40
CA VAL A 186 4.10 -7.76 27.29
C VAL A 186 3.36 -6.87 28.27
N LEU A 187 2.70 -5.86 27.73
CA LEU A 187 1.81 -4.97 28.46
C LEU A 187 0.44 -5.63 28.64
N ARG A 188 -0.26 -5.23 29.71
CA ARG A 188 -1.47 -5.90 30.18
C ARG A 188 -2.42 -4.90 30.80
N ASP A 189 -3.70 -5.01 30.47
CA ASP A 189 -4.75 -4.21 31.10
C ASP A 189 -6.12 -4.92 31.02
N ASN A 190 -7.14 -4.41 31.72
CA ASN A 190 -8.44 -5.06 31.88
C ASN A 190 -9.58 -4.06 32.09
N ALA A 191 -10.77 -4.43 31.63
CA ALA A 191 -12.00 -3.65 31.78
C ALA A 191 -13.23 -4.55 31.52
N ASP A 192 -14.34 -4.27 32.20
CA ASP A 192 -15.64 -4.92 31.97
C ASP A 192 -15.63 -6.46 31.99
N GLY A 193 -14.77 -7.07 32.82
CA GLY A 193 -14.62 -8.53 32.90
C GLY A 193 -13.84 -9.16 31.74
N TYR A 194 -13.18 -8.34 30.93
CA TYR A 194 -12.23 -8.73 29.90
C TYR A 194 -10.81 -8.29 30.27
N VAL A 195 -9.84 -8.99 29.71
CA VAL A 195 -8.42 -8.73 29.85
C VAL A 195 -7.79 -8.68 28.47
N TRP A 196 -6.74 -7.88 28.34
CA TRP A 196 -5.92 -7.88 27.15
C TRP A 196 -4.45 -7.82 27.47
N GLU A 197 -3.68 -8.52 26.65
CA GLU A 197 -2.23 -8.57 26.71
C GLU A 197 -1.72 -8.20 25.33
N TRP A 198 -0.76 -7.29 25.24
CA TRP A 198 -0.18 -6.91 23.96
C TRP A 198 1.32 -6.69 24.06
N ALA A 199 2.00 -6.97 22.95
CA ALA A 199 3.40 -6.70 22.77
C ALA A 199 3.63 -6.13 21.37
N GLU A 200 4.50 -5.14 21.28
CA GLU A 200 4.93 -4.53 20.02
C GLU A 200 6.42 -4.79 19.82
N PHE A 201 6.81 -5.15 18.60
CA PHE A 201 8.20 -5.38 18.24
C PHE A 201 8.47 -4.99 16.78
N ASN A 202 9.70 -4.57 16.49
CA ASN A 202 10.10 -4.24 15.12
C ASN A 202 10.06 -5.49 14.23
N ALA A 203 9.57 -5.33 13.01
CA ALA A 203 9.63 -6.34 11.98
C ALA A 203 10.96 -6.23 11.22
N SER A 204 11.82 -7.24 11.34
CA SER A 204 12.98 -7.38 10.45
C SER A 204 12.55 -8.00 9.12
N ALA A 205 13.52 -8.24 8.23
CA ALA A 205 13.26 -8.96 6.99
C ALA A 205 12.62 -10.35 7.21
N GLU A 206 12.99 -11.04 8.30
CA GLU A 206 12.39 -12.33 8.66
C GLU A 206 10.90 -12.18 9.00
N GLU A 207 10.56 -11.23 9.88
CA GLU A 207 9.17 -10.99 10.26
C GLU A 207 8.31 -10.48 9.10
N ILE A 208 8.88 -9.66 8.21
CA ILE A 208 8.19 -9.22 6.99
C ILE A 208 7.87 -10.45 6.11
N GLU A 209 8.79 -11.40 5.98
CA GLU A 209 8.53 -12.63 5.24
C GLU A 209 7.47 -13.51 5.94
N VAL A 210 7.48 -13.57 7.28
CA VAL A 210 6.41 -14.24 8.04
C VAL A 210 5.06 -13.61 7.75
N LEU A 211 4.95 -12.27 7.70
CA LEU A 211 3.71 -11.59 7.34
C LEU A 211 3.24 -11.92 5.91
N ARG A 212 4.17 -12.03 4.95
CA ARG A 212 3.85 -12.45 3.57
C ARG A 212 3.35 -13.89 3.55
N LYS A 213 4.02 -14.80 4.27
CA LYS A 213 3.57 -16.20 4.43
C LYS A 213 2.21 -16.29 5.09
N MET A 214 1.95 -15.49 6.13
CA MET A 214 0.62 -15.40 6.74
C MET A 214 -0.43 -15.00 5.71
N ALA A 215 -0.17 -13.98 4.89
CA ALA A 215 -1.14 -13.56 3.89
C ALA A 215 -1.43 -14.64 2.82
N ALA A 216 -0.42 -15.43 2.45
CA ALA A 216 -0.53 -16.48 1.43
C ALA A 216 -1.08 -17.82 1.95
N ALA A 217 -0.89 -18.12 3.24
CA ALA A 217 -1.21 -19.41 3.80
C ALA A 217 -2.70 -19.76 3.67
N GLU A 218 -3.05 -21.04 3.53
CA GLU A 218 -4.45 -21.48 3.55
C GLU A 218 -4.99 -21.43 4.98
N LYS A 219 -4.24 -22.03 5.93
CA LYS A 219 -4.61 -22.12 7.34
C LYS A 219 -3.56 -21.48 8.23
N ILE A 220 -4.01 -20.63 9.15
CA ILE A 220 -3.16 -19.96 10.12
C ILE A 220 -3.72 -20.18 11.52
N THR A 221 -2.89 -20.73 12.39
CA THR A 221 -3.17 -20.81 13.83
C THR A 221 -2.18 -19.91 14.56
N ILE A 222 -2.68 -18.91 15.26
CA ILE A 222 -1.88 -18.09 16.17
C ILE A 222 -2.09 -18.61 17.58
N ARG A 223 -1.01 -18.95 18.25
CA ARG A 223 -0.99 -19.44 19.63
C ARG A 223 -0.30 -18.43 20.54
N PHE A 224 -1.05 -17.93 21.51
CA PHE A 224 -0.53 -17.17 22.64
C PHE A 224 -0.25 -18.16 23.77
N LYS A 225 1.03 -18.30 24.13
CA LYS A 225 1.49 -19.30 25.10
C LYS A 225 2.10 -18.61 26.32
N GLY A 226 1.45 -18.78 27.46
CA GLY A 226 1.98 -18.46 28.78
C GLY A 226 2.65 -19.66 29.44
N LYS A 227 2.92 -19.54 30.74
CA LYS A 227 3.53 -20.62 31.53
C LYS A 227 2.60 -21.82 31.68
N GLU A 228 1.34 -21.55 32.02
CA GLU A 228 0.33 -22.57 32.36
C GLU A 228 -0.88 -22.55 31.43
N ARG A 229 -1.00 -21.51 30.60
CA ARG A 229 -2.16 -21.28 29.75
C ARG A 229 -1.73 -21.10 28.31
N VAL A 230 -2.59 -21.57 27.42
CA VAL A 230 -2.44 -21.47 25.98
C VAL A 230 -3.78 -21.00 25.43
N TYR A 231 -3.72 -20.11 24.45
CA TYR A 231 -4.88 -19.67 23.69
C TYR A 231 -4.57 -19.71 22.20
N ASP A 232 -5.41 -20.40 21.43
CA ASP A 232 -5.27 -20.55 19.99
C ASP A 232 -6.40 -19.82 19.28
N ILE A 233 -6.07 -19.12 18.20
CA ILE A 233 -7.04 -18.50 17.30
C ILE A 233 -6.72 -18.86 15.84
N GLN A 234 -7.77 -19.12 15.07
CA GLN A 234 -7.67 -19.22 13.62
C GLN A 234 -7.80 -17.82 13.01
N MET A 235 -6.88 -17.45 12.13
CA MET A 235 -6.94 -16.14 11.49
C MET A 235 -7.99 -16.11 10.37
N PHE A 236 -8.75 -15.01 10.28
CA PHE A 236 -9.80 -14.84 9.28
C PHE A 236 -9.26 -14.43 7.91
N LYS A 237 -9.93 -14.88 6.83
CA LYS A 237 -9.56 -14.54 5.44
C LYS A 237 -9.46 -13.03 5.17
N LYS A 238 -10.36 -12.21 5.73
CA LYS A 238 -10.32 -10.74 5.59
C LYS A 238 -9.05 -10.13 6.20
N GLY A 239 -8.51 -10.71 7.27
CA GLY A 239 -7.27 -10.23 7.91
C GLY A 239 -6.03 -10.43 7.03
N LYS A 240 -6.03 -11.44 6.15
CA LYS A 240 -4.90 -11.73 5.25
C LYS A 240 -4.69 -10.62 4.21
N GLN A 241 -5.76 -10.13 3.60
CA GLN A 241 -5.67 -9.05 2.62
C GLN A 241 -5.15 -7.76 3.26
N SER A 242 -5.63 -7.43 4.46
CA SER A 242 -5.21 -6.20 5.14
C SER A 242 -3.74 -6.23 5.58
N ILE A 243 -3.13 -7.41 5.79
CA ILE A 243 -1.67 -7.53 5.93
C ILE A 243 -0.97 -7.07 4.65
N LEU A 244 -1.39 -7.58 3.49
CA LEU A 244 -0.80 -7.20 2.20
C LEU A 244 -0.97 -5.71 1.91
N ASP A 245 -2.16 -5.17 2.16
CA ASP A 245 -2.44 -3.74 1.96
C ASP A 245 -1.54 -2.88 2.85
N THR A 246 -1.32 -3.29 4.11
CA THR A 246 -0.42 -2.58 5.03
C THR A 246 1.04 -2.66 4.58
N LEU A 247 1.51 -3.83 4.15
CA LEU A 247 2.87 -4.01 3.63
C LEU A 247 3.10 -3.17 2.36
N HIS A 248 2.11 -3.13 1.46
CA HIS A 248 2.19 -2.34 0.24
C HIS A 248 2.23 -0.84 0.54
N ALA A 249 1.35 -0.34 1.40
CA ALA A 249 1.37 1.06 1.82
C ALA A 249 2.70 1.43 2.49
N TYR A 250 3.26 0.55 3.32
CA TYR A 250 4.56 0.76 3.96
C TYR A 250 5.71 0.82 2.94
N GLU A 251 5.69 -0.02 1.90
CA GLU A 251 6.66 0.02 0.81
C GLU A 251 6.60 1.32 0.00
N LEU A 252 5.38 1.76 -0.35
CA LEU A 252 5.16 3.06 -1.01
C LEU A 252 5.66 4.22 -0.13
N MET A 253 5.36 4.20 1.17
CA MET A 253 5.85 5.20 2.12
C MET A 253 7.38 5.20 2.16
N GLN A 254 8.05 4.05 2.27
CA GLN A 254 9.52 3.99 2.29
C GLN A 254 10.16 4.61 1.04
N ASN A 255 9.57 4.39 -0.13
CA ASN A 255 10.09 4.90 -1.40
C ASN A 255 9.71 6.36 -1.70
N ALA A 256 8.71 6.89 -1.01
CA ALA A 256 8.26 8.28 -1.16
C ALA A 256 9.19 9.28 -0.44
N SER A 257 9.28 10.51 -0.98
CA SER A 257 9.92 11.62 -0.27
C SER A 257 9.05 12.10 0.90
N ASP A 258 9.63 12.82 1.86
CA ASP A 258 8.87 13.36 3.00
C ASP A 258 7.74 14.29 2.55
N THR A 259 7.93 15.06 1.48
CA THR A 259 6.89 15.89 0.86
C THR A 259 5.73 15.05 0.35
N VAL A 260 6.00 13.96 -0.37
CA VAL A 260 4.95 13.05 -0.90
C VAL A 260 4.19 12.39 0.25
N ARG A 261 4.91 11.89 1.27
CA ARG A 261 4.31 11.27 2.47
C ARG A 261 3.37 12.25 3.18
N ALA A 262 3.84 13.48 3.41
CA ALA A 262 3.08 14.51 4.11
C ALA A 262 1.81 14.91 3.33
N LYS A 263 1.92 15.05 2.00
CA LYS A 263 0.76 15.34 1.13
C LYS A 263 -0.27 14.21 1.16
N ALA A 264 0.15 12.97 0.99
CA ALA A 264 -0.76 11.83 1.00
C ALA A 264 -1.48 11.68 2.35
N LEU A 265 -0.79 11.87 3.47
CA LEU A 265 -1.41 11.81 4.80
C LEU A 265 -2.34 13.00 5.09
N ALA A 266 -2.17 14.14 4.43
CA ALA A 266 -3.07 15.28 4.55
C ALA A 266 -4.39 15.03 3.80
N GLY A 267 -4.37 14.33 2.66
CA GLY A 267 -5.56 14.05 1.85
C GLY A 267 -6.54 13.02 2.41
N ILE A 268 -6.15 12.30 3.48
CA ILE A 268 -6.96 11.22 4.10
C ILE A 268 -7.69 11.70 5.37
N ARG A 269 -7.47 12.95 5.80
CA ARG A 269 -8.09 13.52 7.00
C ARG A 269 -9.56 13.87 6.83
#